data_AF-A0A351G0P6-F1
#
_entry.id   AF-A0A351G0P6-F1
#
_cell.length_a   1.000
_cell.length_b   1.000
_cell.length_c   1.000
_cell.angle_alpha   90.00
_cell.angle_beta   90.00
_cell.angle_gamma   90.00
#
_symmetry.space_group_name_H-M   'P 1'
#
loop_
_entity.id
_entity.type
_entity.pdbx_description
1 polymer ?
#
loop_
_entity_poly.entity_id
_entity_poly.type
_entity_poly.pdbx_seq_one_letter_code
_entity_poly.pdbx_strand_id
1 'polypeptide(L)'
;MLISLRRTLLVVFLAVAAFALSHQPSVAQESTTAVASEVRNLLAEGAKLEEGKRWSEAIRHYESALRTHPQQSEFVQRVELARVHLDLGRRYHDRSFIESLAQMTPNESSSLYADIL
;
A
#
# COMPACT_ATOMS: atom_id res chain seq x y z
N MET A 1 -24.45 16.86 -60.82
CA MET A 1 -24.56 15.74 -59.87
C MET A 1 -23.22 15.36 -59.19
N LEU A 2 -22.04 15.63 -59.78
CA LEU A 2 -20.73 15.31 -59.15
C LEU A 2 -20.28 16.25 -58.01
N ILE A 3 -20.81 17.48 -57.94
CA ILE A 3 -20.37 18.50 -56.96
C ILE A 3 -21.00 18.27 -55.57
N SER A 4 -22.22 17.74 -55.51
CA SER A 4 -22.91 17.39 -54.26
C SER A 4 -22.29 16.18 -53.56
N LEU A 5 -21.74 15.22 -54.33
CA LEU A 5 -21.11 14.00 -53.82
C LEU A 5 -19.73 14.26 -53.18
N ARG A 6 -19.00 15.27 -53.67
CA ARG A 6 -17.71 15.69 -53.09
C ARG A 6 -17.86 16.44 -51.77
N ARG A 7 -18.96 17.18 -51.57
CA ARG A 7 -19.22 17.93 -50.33
C ARG A 7 -19.66 17.01 -49.20
N THR A 8 -20.48 16.00 -49.48
CA THR A 8 -20.85 15.00 -48.47
C THR A 8 -19.67 14.12 -48.04
N LEU A 9 -18.80 13.72 -48.97
CA LEU A 9 -17.56 13.01 -48.64
C LEU A 9 -16.63 13.83 -47.73
N LEU A 10 -16.52 15.14 -47.95
CA LEU A 10 -15.65 16.02 -47.16
C LEU A 10 -16.20 16.29 -45.75
N VAL A 11 -17.52 16.38 -45.58
CA VAL A 11 -18.15 16.56 -44.26
C VAL A 11 -18.08 15.29 -43.41
N VAL A 12 -18.24 14.11 -44.01
CA VAL A 12 -18.08 12.82 -43.30
C VAL A 12 -16.63 12.61 -42.87
N PHE A 13 -15.66 12.97 -43.71
CA PHE A 13 -14.24 12.84 -43.37
C PHE A 13 -13.83 13.80 -42.24
N LEU A 14 -14.40 15.01 -42.20
CA LEU A 14 -14.16 15.99 -41.13
C LEU A 14 -14.77 15.56 -39.78
N ALA A 15 -15.94 14.90 -39.81
CA ALA A 15 -16.60 14.42 -38.59
C ALA A 15 -15.89 13.21 -37.95
N VAL A 16 -15.29 12.33 -38.77
CA VAL A 16 -14.50 11.18 -38.27
C VAL A 16 -13.18 11.64 -37.66
N ALA A 17 -12.54 12.67 -38.21
CA ALA A 17 -11.30 13.23 -37.67
C ALA A 17 -11.49 13.92 -36.30
N ALA A 18 -12.64 14.56 -36.08
CA ALA A 18 -12.95 15.22 -34.81
C ALA A 18 -13.13 14.22 -33.64
N PHE A 19 -13.67 13.02 -33.92
CA PHE A 19 -13.88 11.99 -32.89
C PHE A 19 -12.58 11.27 -32.49
N ALA A 20 -11.62 11.20 -33.41
CA ALA A 20 -10.29 10.62 -33.16
C ALA A 20 -9.41 11.54 -32.28
N LEU A 21 -9.63 12.86 -32.30
CA LEU A 21 -8.84 13.81 -31.50
C LEU A 21 -9.28 13.86 -30.03
N SER A 22 -10.54 13.50 -29.72
CA SER A 22 -11.08 13.50 -28.36
C SER A 22 -10.73 12.27 -27.51
N HIS A 23 -10.02 11.29 -28.07
CA HIS A 23 -9.71 10.01 -27.40
C HIS A 23 -8.21 9.81 -27.10
N GLN A 24 -7.38 10.86 -27.02
CA GLN A 24 -6.03 10.67 -26.48
C GLN A 24 -6.13 10.38 -24.96
N PRO A 25 -5.84 9.15 -24.50
CA PRO A 25 -5.74 8.92 -23.07
C PRO A 25 -4.62 9.80 -22.54
N SER A 26 -4.93 10.59 -21.52
CA SER A 26 -3.96 11.44 -20.85
C SER A 26 -2.90 10.54 -20.20
N VAL A 27 -1.69 10.51 -20.78
CA VAL A 27 -0.54 9.71 -20.33
C VAL A 27 -0.27 9.90 -18.83
N ALA A 28 -0.54 11.09 -18.28
CA ALA A 28 -0.38 11.39 -16.85
C ALA A 28 -1.34 10.58 -15.93
N GLN A 29 -2.53 10.25 -16.42
CA GLN A 29 -3.55 9.55 -15.64
C GLN A 29 -3.32 8.03 -15.62
N GLU A 30 -2.75 7.47 -16.70
CA GLU A 30 -2.33 6.08 -16.75
C GLU A 30 -1.18 5.80 -15.79
N SER A 31 -0.16 6.67 -15.75
CA SER A 31 0.98 6.50 -14.81
C SER A 31 0.54 6.56 -13.34
N THR A 32 -0.35 7.50 -13.00
CA THR A 32 -0.86 7.62 -11.61
C THR A 32 -1.67 6.39 -11.20
N THR A 33 -2.50 5.86 -12.11
CA THR A 33 -3.31 4.66 -11.86
C THR A 33 -2.42 3.42 -11.73
N ALA A 34 -1.37 3.31 -12.56
CA ALA A 34 -0.41 2.21 -12.49
C ALA A 34 0.32 2.19 -11.14
N VAL A 35 0.87 3.33 -10.70
CA VAL A 35 1.54 3.44 -9.40
C VAL A 35 0.57 3.10 -8.25
N ALA A 36 -0.66 3.59 -8.30
CA ALA A 36 -1.66 3.26 -7.28
C ALA A 36 -1.99 1.76 -7.24
N SER A 37 -2.01 1.09 -8.40
CA SER A 37 -2.23 -0.36 -8.47
C SER A 37 -1.05 -1.17 -7.93
N GLU A 38 0.17 -0.73 -8.23
CA GLU A 38 1.41 -1.34 -7.73
C GLU A 38 1.50 -1.26 -6.20
N VAL A 39 1.26 -0.06 -5.65
CA VAL A 39 1.24 0.15 -4.18
C VAL A 39 0.21 -0.75 -3.52
N ARG A 40 -0.98 -0.89 -4.10
CA ARG A 40 -2.03 -1.78 -3.58
C ARG A 40 -1.61 -3.25 -3.59
N ASN A 41 -0.93 -3.69 -4.64
CA ASN A 41 -0.42 -5.06 -4.74
C ASN A 41 0.67 -5.32 -3.68
N LEU A 42 1.62 -4.39 -3.52
CA LEU A 42 2.65 -4.48 -2.50
C LEU A 42 2.06 -4.56 -1.09
N LEU A 43 1.02 -3.77 -0.81
CA LEU A 43 0.30 -3.81 0.46
C LEU A 43 -0.39 -5.17 0.68
N ALA A 44 -1.07 -5.69 -0.34
CA ALA A 44 -1.75 -6.98 -0.27
C ALA A 44 -0.79 -8.16 -0.07
N GLU A 45 0.38 -8.14 -0.73
CA GLU A 45 1.42 -9.15 -0.54
C GLU A 45 2.00 -9.11 0.88
N GLY A 46 2.29 -7.91 1.39
CA GLY A 46 2.74 -7.75 2.77
C GLY A 46 1.69 -8.20 3.79
N ALA A 47 0.40 -7.94 3.53
CA ALA A 47 -0.69 -8.39 4.39
C ALA A 47 -0.79 -9.92 4.49
N LYS A 48 -0.49 -10.64 3.40
CA LYS A 48 -0.40 -12.11 3.43
C LYS A 48 0.76 -12.61 4.31
N LEU A 49 1.89 -11.90 4.32
CA LEU A 49 3.01 -12.23 5.21
C LEU A 49 2.62 -12.03 6.68
N GLU A 50 1.90 -10.94 6.98
CA GLU A 50 1.36 -10.66 8.30
C GLU A 50 0.33 -11.70 8.76
N GLU A 51 -0.62 -12.08 7.89
CA GLU A 51 -1.60 -13.14 8.18
C GLU A 51 -0.89 -14.46 8.53
N GLY A 52 0.20 -14.77 7.83
CA GLY A 52 1.08 -15.90 8.15
C GLY A 52 1.95 -15.74 9.40
N LYS A 53 1.82 -14.64 10.15
CA LYS A 53 2.68 -14.24 11.28
C LYS A 53 4.18 -14.16 10.92
N ARG A 54 4.50 -13.98 9.64
CA ARG A 54 5.86 -13.87 9.11
C ARG A 54 6.35 -12.42 9.22
N TRP A 55 6.30 -11.86 10.42
CA TRP A 55 6.53 -10.44 10.69
C TRP A 55 7.88 -9.92 10.19
N SER A 56 8.95 -10.70 10.37
CA SER A 56 10.28 -10.34 9.86
C SER A 56 10.33 -10.23 8.33
N GLU A 57 9.54 -11.02 7.63
CA GLU A 57 9.48 -10.99 6.17
C GLU A 57 8.61 -9.84 5.68
N ALA A 58 7.48 -9.58 6.36
CA ALA A 58 6.64 -8.42 6.12
C ALA A 58 7.43 -7.11 6.26
N ILE A 59 8.26 -6.97 7.30
CA ILE A 59 9.14 -5.80 7.49
C ILE A 59 10.05 -5.60 6.28
N ARG A 60 10.78 -6.64 5.85
CA ARG A 60 11.69 -6.54 4.70
C ARG A 60 10.96 -6.20 3.40
N HIS A 61 9.76 -6.76 3.22
CA HIS A 61 8.91 -6.48 2.06
C HIS A 61 8.50 -5.00 2.02
N TYR A 62 7.96 -4.47 3.11
CA TYR A 62 7.55 -3.06 3.17
C TYR A 62 8.74 -2.09 3.11
N GLU A 63 9.86 -2.40 3.73
CA GLU A 63 11.09 -1.60 3.58
C GLU A 63 11.57 -1.57 2.12
N SER A 64 11.37 -2.65 1.36
CA SER A 64 11.65 -2.67 -0.07
C SER A 64 10.69 -1.79 -0.86
N ALA A 65 9.39 -1.88 -0.56
CA ALA A 65 8.38 -1.04 -1.17
C ALA A 65 8.58 0.46 -0.86
N LEU A 66 9.07 0.79 0.34
CA LEU A 66 9.37 2.16 0.73
C LEU A 66 10.54 2.77 -0.05
N ARG A 67 11.52 1.94 -0.48
CA ARG A 67 12.63 2.40 -1.33
C ARG A 67 12.16 2.80 -2.73
N THR A 68 11.15 2.11 -3.27
CA THR A 68 10.60 2.41 -4.61
C THR A 68 9.48 3.46 -4.55
N HIS A 69 8.75 3.52 -3.44
CA HIS A 69 7.63 4.46 -3.23
C HIS A 69 7.81 5.25 -1.93
N PRO A 70 8.80 6.15 -1.84
CA PRO A 70 9.16 6.85 -0.60
C PRO A 70 8.08 7.81 -0.08
N GLN A 71 7.12 8.19 -0.93
CA GLN A 71 6.00 9.07 -0.56
C GLN A 71 4.84 8.32 0.09
N GLN A 72 4.86 6.98 0.08
CA GLN A 72 3.77 6.16 0.61
C GLN A 72 3.97 5.90 2.11
N SER A 73 3.41 6.80 2.92
CA SER A 73 3.46 6.72 4.38
C SER A 73 2.85 5.44 4.97
N GLU A 74 1.93 4.80 4.24
CA GLU A 74 1.32 3.54 4.65
C GLU A 74 2.37 2.44 4.87
N PHE A 75 3.41 2.35 4.03
CA PHE A 75 4.47 1.36 4.23
C PHE A 75 5.24 1.58 5.54
N VAL A 76 5.44 2.83 5.97
CA VAL A 76 6.07 3.15 7.26
C VAL A 76 5.22 2.61 8.41
N GLN A 77 3.92 2.89 8.39
CA GLN A 77 2.98 2.41 9.41
C GLN A 77 2.97 0.88 9.49
N ARG A 78 3.02 0.20 8.34
CA ARG A 78 3.06 -1.26 8.29
C ARG A 78 4.37 -1.84 8.82
N VAL A 79 5.51 -1.19 8.55
CA VAL A 79 6.80 -1.57 9.15
C VAL A 79 6.76 -1.45 10.67
N GLU A 80 6.25 -0.34 11.19
CA GLU A 80 6.13 -0.11 12.63
C GLU A 80 5.24 -1.16 13.30
N LEU A 81 4.07 -1.42 12.74
CA LEU A 81 3.15 -2.44 13.24
C LEU A 81 3.80 -3.84 13.25
N ALA A 82 4.45 -4.22 12.15
CA ALA A 82 5.11 -5.52 12.06
C ALA A 82 6.30 -5.65 13.04
N ARG A 83 7.01 -4.56 13.34
CA ARG A 83 8.07 -4.52 14.37
C ARG A 83 7.50 -4.76 15.76
N VAL A 84 6.39 -4.11 16.11
CA VAL A 84 5.70 -4.35 17.39
C VAL A 84 5.32 -5.82 17.53
N HIS A 85 4.73 -6.43 16.49
CA HIS A 85 4.38 -7.86 16.53
C HIS A 85 5.60 -8.78 16.65
N LEU A 86 6.70 -8.46 15.95
CA LEU A 86 7.94 -9.23 16.05
C LEU A 86 8.52 -9.17 17.46
N ASP A 87 8.58 -7.98 18.04
CA ASP A 87 9.12 -7.76 19.39
C ASP A 87 8.24 -8.41 20.46
N LEU A 88 6.92 -8.32 20.31
CA LEU A 88 5.97 -9.02 21.16
C LEU A 88 6.18 -10.53 21.11
N GLY A 89 6.32 -11.08 19.89
CA GLY A 89 6.62 -12.49 19.68
C GLY A 89 7.90 -12.92 20.40
N ARG A 90 8.97 -12.13 20.31
CA ARG A 90 10.24 -12.41 21.02
C ARG A 90 10.06 -12.39 22.54
N ARG A 91 9.40 -11.36 23.08
CA ARG A 91 9.16 -11.23 24.53
C ARG A 91 8.35 -12.39 25.10
N TYR A 92 7.29 -12.82 24.42
CA TYR A 92 6.50 -13.97 24.87
C TYR A 92 7.15 -15.34 24.62
N HIS A 93 8.27 -15.40 23.91
CA HIS A 93 9.12 -16.60 23.89
C HIS A 93 10.24 -16.54 24.95
N ASP A 94 10.50 -15.37 25.54
CA ASP A 94 11.43 -15.22 26.63
C ASP A 94 10.79 -15.67 27.94
N ARG A 95 11.27 -16.79 28.48
CA ARG A 95 10.76 -17.37 29.72
C ARG A 95 10.90 -16.42 30.91
N SER A 96 11.97 -15.63 30.97
CA SER A 96 12.19 -14.70 32.08
C SER A 96 11.14 -13.58 32.09
N PHE A 97 10.71 -13.14 30.92
CA PHE A 97 9.64 -12.17 30.77
C PHE A 97 8.30 -12.74 31.25
N ILE A 98 7.98 -14.00 30.87
CA ILE A 98 6.76 -14.68 31.34
C ILE A 98 6.78 -14.86 32.86
N GLU A 99 7.91 -15.28 33.43
CA GLU A 99 8.06 -15.46 34.88
C GLU A 99 7.90 -14.13 35.64
N SER A 100 8.47 -13.03 35.10
CA SER A 100 8.28 -11.69 35.65
C SER A 100 6.81 -11.27 35.63
N LEU A 101 6.11 -11.44 34.49
CA LEU A 101 4.69 -11.14 34.38
C LEU A 101 3.83 -11.96 35.37
N ALA A 102 4.18 -13.22 35.61
CA ALA A 102 3.46 -14.08 36.54
C ALA A 102 3.64 -13.67 38.02
N GLN A 103 4.72 -12.97 38.34
CA GLN A 103 5.03 -12.50 39.69
C GLN A 103 4.59 -11.06 39.95
N MET A 104 4.20 -10.30 38.91
CA MET A 104 3.73 -8.92 39.05
C MET A 104 2.45 -8.83 39.88
N THR A 105 2.45 -7.94 40.86
CA THR A 105 1.27 -7.56 41.62
C THR A 105 0.37 -6.61 40.82
N PRO A 106 -0.92 -6.50 41.18
CA PRO A 106 -1.84 -5.54 40.54
C PRO A 106 -1.38 -4.08 40.61
N ASN A 107 -0.65 -3.70 41.67
CA ASN A 107 -0.13 -2.34 41.80
C ASN A 107 1.03 -2.08 40.84
N GLU A 108 1.95 -3.04 40.69
CA GLU A 108 3.06 -2.94 39.75
C GLU A 108 2.57 -2.91 38.31
N SER A 109 1.55 -3.72 37.96
CA SER A 109 0.96 -3.70 36.62
C SER A 109 0.22 -2.39 36.33
N SER A 110 -0.47 -1.82 37.33
CA SER A 110 -1.13 -0.52 37.20
C SER A 110 -0.13 0.62 37.03
N SER A 111 0.99 0.60 37.78
CA SER A 111 2.06 1.58 37.65
C SER A 111 2.73 1.49 36.27
N LEU A 112 3.07 0.28 35.82
CA LEU A 112 3.68 0.07 34.51
C LEU A 112 2.75 0.53 33.36
N TYR A 113 1.44 0.31 33.50
CA TYR A 113 0.46 0.78 32.54
C TYR A 113 0.38 2.32 32.51
N ALA A 114 0.45 2.97 33.67
CA ALA A 114 0.43 4.43 33.76
C ALA A 114 1.68 5.08 33.13
N ASP A 115 2.83 4.42 33.16
CA ASP A 115 4.08 4.94 32.57
C ASP A 115 4.10 4.94 31.02
N ILE A 116 3.17 4.21 30.39
CA ILE A 116 3.11 4.05 28.91
C ILE A 116 2.09 5.03 28.28
N LEU A 117 1.20 5.64 29.07
CA LEU A 117 0.16 6.59 28.64
C LEU A 117 0.63 8.05 28.78
#